data_AF-A0A2W1E8L1-F1
#
_entry.id   AF-A0A2W1E8L1-F1
#
_cell.length_a   1.000
_cell.length_b   1.000
_cell.length_c   1.000
_cell.angle_alpha   90.00
_cell.angle_beta   90.00
_cell.angle_gamma   90.00
#
_symmetry.space_group_name_H-M   'P 1'
#
loop_
_entity.id
_entity.type
_entity.pdbx_description
1 polymer ?
#
loop_
_entity_poly.entity_id
_entity_poly.type
_entity_poly.pdbx_seq_one_letter_code
_entity_poly.pdbx_strand_id
1 'polypeptide(L)'
;MTEEVPSSLYQAQTQLAKENRLLEIPQRRNERKARQEWTTGAEEAFCEYMRLYPAKYSAIIKYDAAQEQPMLEGRTQVNLKDKARNMAINMIKSGTGLMPGFENIVHPNEKYGKGLVASGWEMRGDGSWERRGR
;
A
#
# COMPACT_ATOMS: atom_id res chain seq x y z
N MET A 1 -25.56 -13.80 -65.91
CA MET A 1 -26.09 -12.90 -64.87
C MET A 1 -25.84 -13.59 -63.54
N THR A 2 -24.79 -13.17 -62.82
CA THR A 2 -24.48 -13.70 -61.49
C THR A 2 -24.84 -12.62 -60.49
N GLU A 3 -25.91 -12.86 -59.73
CA GLU A 3 -26.41 -11.98 -58.68
C GLU A 3 -25.39 -11.91 -57.55
N GLU A 4 -24.85 -10.72 -57.29
CA GLU A 4 -23.99 -10.48 -56.13
C GLU A 4 -24.84 -10.43 -54.86
N VAL A 5 -24.70 -11.46 -54.03
CA VAL A 5 -25.31 -11.54 -52.70
C VAL A 5 -24.71 -10.42 -51.83
N PRO A 6 -25.52 -9.57 -51.17
CA PRO A 6 -25.00 -8.45 -50.41
C PRO A 6 -24.05 -8.95 -49.32
N SER A 7 -22.82 -8.40 -49.31
CA SER A 7 -21.82 -8.63 -48.28
C SER A 7 -22.47 -8.50 -46.90
N SER A 8 -22.54 -9.63 -46.21
CA SER A 8 -23.36 -9.91 -45.04
C SER A 8 -23.43 -8.73 -44.05
N LEU A 9 -24.65 -8.43 -43.58
CA LEU A 9 -24.96 -7.50 -42.47
C LEU A 9 -23.98 -7.68 -41.29
N TYR A 10 -23.51 -8.91 -41.08
CA TYR A 10 -22.58 -9.28 -40.04
C TYR A 10 -21.17 -8.72 -40.25
N GLN A 11 -20.65 -8.68 -41.49
CA GLN A 11 -19.34 -8.09 -41.77
C GLN A 11 -19.36 -6.59 -41.50
N ALA A 12 -20.42 -5.90 -41.90
CA ALA A 12 -20.62 -4.49 -41.60
C ALA A 12 -20.69 -4.23 -40.08
N GLN A 13 -21.43 -5.07 -39.33
CA GLN A 13 -21.46 -4.98 -37.86
C GLN A 13 -20.09 -5.24 -37.22
N THR A 14 -19.34 -6.21 -37.74
CA THR A 14 -17.99 -6.53 -37.23
C THR A 14 -17.02 -5.37 -37.44
N GLN A 15 -17.15 -4.68 -38.58
CA GLN A 15 -16.32 -3.52 -38.89
C GLN A 15 -16.68 -2.32 -38.04
N LEU A 16 -17.97 -2.05 -37.85
CA LEU A 16 -18.45 -1.02 -36.94
C LEU A 16 -18.00 -1.27 -35.50
N ALA A 17 -18.03 -2.53 -35.05
CA ALA A 17 -17.56 -2.90 -33.71
C ALA A 17 -16.04 -2.67 -33.54
N LYS A 18 -15.24 -2.93 -34.58
CA LYS A 18 -13.81 -2.62 -34.60
C LYS A 18 -13.55 -1.12 -34.54
N GLU A 19 -14.27 -0.33 -35.32
CA GLU A 19 -14.14 1.13 -35.35
C GLU A 19 -14.54 1.76 -34.00
N ASN A 20 -15.64 1.31 -33.40
CA ASN A 20 -16.07 1.74 -32.07
C ASN A 20 -15.03 1.43 -30.98
N ARG A 21 -14.36 0.28 -31.06
CA ARG A 21 -13.29 -0.11 -30.12
C ARG A 21 -12.03 0.75 -30.26
N LEU A 22 -11.76 1.31 -31.44
CA LEU A 22 -10.65 2.24 -31.65
C LEU A 22 -10.98 3.65 -31.14
N LEU A 23 -12.27 4.00 -31.11
CA LEU A 23 -12.78 5.25 -30.52
C LEU A 23 -12.92 5.17 -28.99
N GLU A 24 -12.95 3.97 -28.41
CA GLU A 24 -12.71 3.76 -26.98
C GLU A 24 -11.25 4.13 -26.67
N ILE A 25 -11.00 5.44 -26.50
CA ILE A 25 -9.78 5.96 -25.89
C ILE A 25 -9.58 5.16 -24.60
N PRO A 26 -8.46 4.41 -24.43
CA PRO A 26 -8.16 3.84 -23.13
C PRO A 26 -7.75 4.99 -22.20
N GLN A 27 -8.73 5.73 -21.68
CA GLN A 27 -8.56 6.82 -20.72
C GLN A 27 -8.00 6.35 -19.37
N ARG A 28 -7.71 5.05 -19.25
CA ARG A 28 -7.04 4.47 -18.09
C ARG A 28 -5.71 3.86 -18.48
N ARG A 29 -4.94 4.52 -19.36
CA ARG A 29 -3.48 4.36 -19.29
C ARG A 29 -3.11 4.85 -17.90
N ASN A 30 -2.85 3.91 -16.97
CA ASN A 30 -2.46 4.14 -15.59
C ASN A 30 -1.46 5.31 -15.47
N GLU A 31 -1.95 6.53 -15.37
CA GLU A 31 -1.18 7.65 -14.89
C GLU A 31 -0.91 7.30 -13.43
N ARG A 32 0.28 6.75 -13.19
CA ARG A 32 0.72 6.41 -11.85
C ARG A 32 0.62 7.71 -11.06
N LYS A 33 -0.32 7.78 -10.10
CA LYS A 33 -0.40 8.90 -9.15
C LYS A 33 1.01 9.20 -8.68
N ALA A 34 1.40 10.48 -8.75
CA ALA A 34 2.69 10.92 -8.25
C ALA A 34 2.86 10.42 -6.81
N ARG A 35 4.05 9.87 -6.49
CA ARG A 35 4.33 9.41 -5.14
C ARG A 35 4.33 10.63 -4.22
N GLN A 36 3.31 10.76 -3.38
CA GLN A 36 3.29 11.78 -2.34
C GLN A 36 4.39 11.44 -1.32
N GLU A 37 5.29 12.37 -1.04
CA GLU A 37 6.35 12.22 -0.05
C GLU A 37 5.78 12.27 1.37
N TRP A 38 6.40 11.54 2.31
CA TRP A 38 6.04 11.60 3.72
C TRP A 38 6.74 12.80 4.33
N THR A 39 5.96 13.78 4.80
CA THR A 39 6.49 14.90 5.57
C THR A 39 6.77 14.46 7.01
N THR A 40 7.67 15.14 7.70
CA THR A 40 7.98 14.85 9.11
C THR A 40 6.73 14.88 9.98
N GLY A 41 5.86 15.88 9.80
CA GLY A 41 4.59 15.96 10.54
C GLY A 41 3.64 14.79 10.26
N ALA A 42 3.60 14.28 9.03
CA ALA A 42 2.80 13.09 8.71
C ALA A 42 3.37 11.82 9.33
N GLU A 43 4.69 11.70 9.45
CA GLU A 43 5.34 10.58 10.15
C GLU A 43 5.08 10.61 11.66
N GLU A 44 5.17 11.79 12.27
CA GLU A 44 4.87 12.00 13.69
C GLU A 44 3.40 11.72 14.00
N ALA A 45 2.47 12.27 13.21
CA ALA A 45 1.05 11.98 13.33
C ALA A 45 0.76 10.49 13.18
N PHE A 46 1.38 9.82 12.21
CA PHE A 46 1.23 8.39 12.02
C PHE A 46 1.74 7.57 13.22
N CYS A 47 2.86 7.96 13.84
CA CYS A 47 3.35 7.31 15.05
C CYS A 47 2.33 7.41 16.20
N GLU A 48 1.76 8.59 16.43
CA GLU A 48 0.72 8.78 17.44
C GLU A 48 -0.54 7.97 17.13
N TYR A 49 -0.96 7.92 15.87
CA TYR A 49 -2.14 7.14 15.48
C TYR A 49 -1.90 5.63 15.58
N MET A 50 -0.68 5.15 15.33
CA MET A 50 -0.31 3.75 15.55
C MET A 50 -0.37 3.38 17.04
N ARG A 51 0.01 4.30 17.93
CA ARG A 51 -0.13 4.12 19.38
C ARG A 51 -1.58 3.98 19.82
N LEU A 52 -2.49 4.76 19.23
CA LEU A 52 -3.93 4.72 19.54
C LEU A 52 -4.65 3.54 18.88
N TYR A 53 -4.28 3.21 17.64
CA TYR A 53 -4.94 2.22 16.80
C TYR A 53 -3.93 1.25 16.18
N PRO A 54 -3.30 0.36 16.97
CA PRO A 54 -2.28 -0.56 16.48
C PRO A 54 -2.77 -1.41 15.32
N ALA A 55 -2.06 -1.36 14.19
CA ALA A 55 -2.38 -2.09 12.94
C ALA A 55 -3.80 -1.88 12.37
N LYS A 56 -4.59 -0.92 12.89
CA LYS A 56 -5.96 -0.62 12.44
C LYS A 56 -5.96 0.56 11.46
N TYR A 57 -5.34 0.37 10.29
CA TYR A 57 -5.12 1.44 9.31
C TYR A 57 -6.41 2.12 8.82
N SER A 58 -7.52 1.39 8.72
CA SER A 58 -8.82 1.97 8.39
C SER A 58 -9.34 2.92 9.48
N ALA A 59 -9.09 2.62 10.76
CA ALA A 59 -9.42 3.49 11.87
C ALA A 59 -8.52 4.72 11.91
N ILE A 60 -7.22 4.55 11.64
CA ILE A 60 -6.25 5.65 11.52
C ILE A 60 -6.69 6.66 10.46
N ILE A 61 -7.07 6.19 9.27
CA ILE A 61 -7.53 7.09 8.19
C ILE A 61 -8.81 7.83 8.59
N LYS A 62 -9.76 7.15 9.25
CA LYS A 62 -10.99 7.79 9.74
C LYS A 62 -10.71 8.81 10.83
N TYR A 63 -9.75 8.53 11.71
CA TYR A 63 -9.37 9.41 12.79
C TYR A 63 -8.65 10.67 12.28
N ASP A 64 -7.72 10.50 11.33
CA ASP A 64 -7.01 11.60 10.67
C ASP A 64 -7.98 12.51 9.89
N ALA A 65 -8.90 11.92 9.13
CA ALA A 65 -9.92 12.66 8.37
C ALA A 65 -10.90 13.46 9.26
N ALA A 66 -10.98 13.14 10.56
CA ALA A 66 -11.80 13.85 11.53
C ALA A 66 -11.03 14.97 12.27
N GLN A 67 -9.72 15.12 12.05
CA GLN A 67 -8.92 16.20 12.62
C GLN A 67 -9.15 17.51 11.87
N GLU A 68 -8.88 18.64 12.53
CA GLU A 68 -8.93 19.97 11.92
C GLU A 68 -7.91 20.12 10.79
N GLN A 69 -6.77 19.45 10.91
CA GLN A 69 -5.72 19.42 9.89
C GLN A 69 -5.29 17.96 9.62
N PRO A 70 -5.93 17.28 8.66
CA PRO A 70 -5.57 15.91 8.30
C PRO A 70 -4.18 15.84 7.66
N MET A 71 -3.34 14.92 8.13
CA MET A 71 -1.95 14.77 7.71
C MET A 71 -1.74 13.60 6.74
N LEU A 72 -2.71 12.67 6.68
CA LEU A 72 -2.65 11.46 5.87
C LEU A 72 -3.60 11.52 4.66
N GLU A 73 -4.00 12.71 4.23
CA GLU A 73 -4.85 12.90 3.06
C GLU A 73 -4.27 12.23 1.81
N GLY A 74 -5.14 11.55 1.06
CA GLY A 74 -4.77 10.85 -0.16
C GLY A 74 -4.02 9.53 0.05
N ARG A 75 -3.70 9.15 1.30
CA ARG A 75 -3.05 7.87 1.62
C ARG A 75 -4.07 6.74 1.74
N THR A 76 -3.71 5.59 1.18
CA THR A 76 -4.51 4.36 1.30
C THR A 76 -4.03 3.49 2.46
N GLN A 77 -4.85 2.54 2.90
CA GLN A 77 -4.46 1.54 3.91
C GLN A 77 -3.19 0.79 3.52
N VAL A 78 -2.99 0.55 2.22
CA VAL A 78 -1.77 -0.08 1.69
C VAL A 78 -0.55 0.81 1.93
N ASN A 79 -0.66 2.13 1.68
CA ASN A 79 0.44 3.06 1.93
C ASN A 79 0.81 3.13 3.42
N LEU A 80 -0.19 3.15 4.30
CA LEU A 80 0.03 3.14 5.74
C LEU A 80 0.70 1.85 6.19
N LYS A 81 0.21 0.69 5.72
CA LYS A 81 0.79 -0.62 6.04
C LYS A 81 2.26 -0.72 5.59
N ASP A 82 2.56 -0.29 4.37
CA ASP A 82 3.93 -0.30 3.86
C ASP A 82 4.83 0.67 4.62
N LYS A 83 4.32 1.86 4.98
CA LYS A 83 5.06 2.81 5.81
C LYS A 83 5.33 2.25 7.20
N ALA A 84 4.33 1.66 7.86
CA ALA A 84 4.48 1.03 9.17
C ALA A 84 5.55 -0.06 9.15
N ARG A 85 5.53 -0.91 8.11
CA ARG A 85 6.56 -1.93 7.92
C ARG A 85 7.96 -1.33 7.79
N ASN A 86 8.13 -0.32 6.95
CA ASN A 86 9.43 0.32 6.75
C ASN A 86 9.94 0.99 8.04
N MET A 87 9.05 1.67 8.77
CA MET A 87 9.39 2.30 10.05
C MET A 87 9.77 1.26 11.10
N ALA A 88 9.00 0.17 11.23
CA ALA A 88 9.32 -0.92 12.14
C ALA A 88 10.69 -1.54 11.83
N ILE A 89 11.00 -1.84 10.56
CA ILE A 89 12.31 -2.38 10.16
C ILE A 89 13.44 -1.41 10.52
N ASN A 90 13.24 -0.11 10.31
CA ASN A 90 14.24 0.90 10.65
C ASN A 90 14.48 0.96 12.17
N MET A 91 13.41 0.96 12.97
CA MET A 91 13.48 0.94 14.45
C MET A 91 14.18 -0.32 15.00
N ILE A 92 13.92 -1.47 14.39
CA ILE A 92 14.60 -2.73 14.74
C ILE A 92 16.08 -2.59 14.42
N LYS A 93 16.43 -2.20 13.20
CA LYS A 93 17.83 -2.09 12.76
C LYS A 93 18.63 -1.02 13.52
N SER A 94 18.02 0.07 13.96
CA SER A 94 18.66 1.08 14.81
C SER A 94 18.93 0.59 16.23
N GLY A 95 18.27 -0.49 16.67
CA GLY A 95 18.40 -1.03 18.02
C GLY A 95 17.80 -0.13 19.10
N THR A 96 16.92 0.80 18.70
CA THR A 96 16.19 1.71 19.62
C THR A 96 14.96 1.05 20.24
N GLY A 97 14.62 -0.17 19.80
CA GLY A 97 13.35 -0.83 20.13
C GLY A 97 12.21 -0.32 19.25
N LEU A 98 11.05 -0.96 19.35
CA LEU A 98 9.84 -0.56 18.64
C LEU A 98 9.09 0.52 19.43
N MET A 99 8.52 1.49 18.72
CA MET A 99 7.55 2.41 19.30
C MET A 99 6.22 1.71 19.59
N PRO A 100 5.45 2.21 20.58
CA PRO A 100 4.13 1.68 20.88
C PRO A 100 3.22 1.60 19.65
N GLY A 101 2.56 0.46 19.46
CA GLY A 101 1.67 0.20 18.34
C GLY A 101 2.36 -0.37 17.10
N PHE A 102 3.70 -0.46 17.10
CA PHE A 102 4.48 -1.13 16.05
C PHE A 102 4.78 -2.60 16.36
N GLU A 103 4.30 -3.11 17.48
CA GLU A 103 4.43 -4.53 17.83
C GLU A 103 3.71 -5.39 16.80
N ASN A 104 4.27 -6.55 16.48
CA ASN A 104 3.69 -7.51 15.54
C ASN A 104 3.51 -7.00 14.10
N ILE A 105 4.06 -5.83 13.74
CA ILE A 105 4.00 -5.31 12.36
C ILE A 105 4.87 -6.11 11.39
N VAL A 106 6.01 -6.64 11.86
CA VAL A 106 6.92 -7.48 11.09
C VAL A 106 7.03 -8.82 11.78
N HIS A 107 6.58 -9.89 11.11
CA HIS A 107 6.57 -11.24 11.68
C HIS A 107 7.75 -12.09 11.13
N PRO A 108 8.43 -12.92 11.95
CA PRO A 108 9.57 -13.77 11.56
C PRO A 108 9.31 -14.66 10.35
N ASN A 109 8.06 -15.09 10.17
CA ASN A 109 7.65 -15.96 9.07
C ASN A 109 7.47 -15.21 7.74
N GLU A 110 7.43 -13.87 7.74
CA GLU A 110 7.33 -13.05 6.54
C GLU A 110 8.69 -12.76 5.92
N LYS A 111 8.71 -12.38 4.64
CA LYS A 111 9.93 -12.09 3.88
C LYS A 111 10.91 -11.17 4.64
N TYR A 112 10.40 -10.09 5.24
CA TYR A 112 11.23 -9.13 5.96
C TYR A 112 11.68 -9.65 7.33
N GLY A 113 10.80 -10.35 8.06
CA GLY A 113 11.14 -10.97 9.33
C GLY A 113 12.19 -12.08 9.19
N LYS A 114 12.11 -12.90 8.13
CA LYS A 114 13.16 -13.90 7.83
C LYS A 114 14.52 -13.25 7.66
N GLY A 115 14.58 -12.09 7.00
CA GLY A 115 15.81 -11.31 6.86
C GLY A 115 16.36 -10.79 8.20
N LEU A 116 15.47 -10.36 9.10
CA LEU A 116 15.84 -9.95 10.46
C LEU A 116 16.38 -11.13 11.27
N VAL A 117 15.72 -12.28 11.23
CA VAL A 117 16.18 -13.52 11.88
C VAL A 117 17.55 -13.95 11.37
N ALA A 118 17.74 -13.96 10.05
CA ALA A 118 19.04 -14.26 9.45
C ALA A 118 20.15 -13.27 9.88
N SER A 119 19.78 -12.04 10.23
CA SER A 119 20.70 -11.00 10.72
C SER A 119 20.95 -11.07 12.24
N GLY A 120 20.39 -12.08 12.92
CA GLY A 120 20.56 -12.29 14.36
C GLY A 120 19.52 -11.58 15.23
N TRP A 121 18.39 -11.16 14.67
CA TRP A 121 17.27 -10.62 15.46
C TRP A 121 16.26 -11.72 15.84
N GLU A 122 15.67 -11.61 17.02
CA GLU A 122 14.67 -12.52 17.55
C GLU A 122 13.46 -11.72 18.01
N MET A 123 12.26 -12.18 17.60
CA MET A 123 11.02 -11.56 18.04
C MET A 123 10.58 -12.19 19.37
N ARG A 124 10.23 -11.36 20.34
CA ARG A 124 9.72 -11.76 21.64
C ARG A 124 8.21 -12.04 21.59
N GLY A 125 7.69 -12.68 22.64
CA GLY A 125 6.27 -13.05 22.74
C GLY A 125 5.30 -11.87 22.84
N ASP A 126 5.79 -10.67 23.17
CA ASP A 126 5.03 -9.41 23.16
C ASP A 126 5.01 -8.75 21.76
N GLY A 127 5.75 -9.31 20.81
CA GLY A 127 5.87 -8.81 19.44
C GLY A 127 6.94 -7.76 19.23
N SER A 128 7.77 -7.50 20.23
CA SER A 128 9.00 -6.71 20.12
C SER A 128 10.14 -7.52 19.48
N TRP A 129 11.21 -6.85 19.06
CA TRP A 129 12.38 -7.49 18.47
C TRP A 129 13.64 -7.11 19.23
N GLU A 130 14.51 -8.09 19.41
CA GLU A 130 15.80 -7.91 20.06
C GLU A 130 16.91 -8.62 19.30
N ARG A 131 18.15 -8.19 19.51
CA ARG A 131 19.30 -8.80 18.85
C ARG A 131 19.89 -9.88 19.74
N ARG A 132 20.05 -11.10 19.23
CA ARG A 132 20.72 -12.19 19.95
C ARG A 132 22.14 -11.77 20.32
N GLY A 133 22.44 -11.81 21.63
CA GLY A 133 23.78 -11.55 22.17
C GLY A 133 24.04 -10.11 22.63
N ARG A 134 23.00 -9.31 22.91
CA ARG A 134 23.11 -8.05 23.64
C ARG A 134 22.39 -8.14 24.98
#